data_AF-A0A397UHL3-F1
#
_entry.id   AF-A0A397UHL3-F1
#
_cell.length_a   1.000
_cell.length_b   1.000
_cell.length_c   1.000
_cell.angle_alpha   90.00
_cell.angle_beta   90.00
_cell.angle_gamma   90.00
#
_symmetry.space_group_name_H-M   'P 1'
#
loop_
_entity.id
_entity.type
_entity.pdbx_description
1 polymer ?
#
loop_
_entity_poly.entity_id
_entity_poly.type
_entity_poly.pdbx_seq_one_letter_code
_entity_poly.pdbx_strand_id
1 'polypeptide(L)' 'MNRNKPLSPYNSFMKFNLPLIKQNNPNLKHNEAFKVVALMWKDSPDNPKNFSSL' A
#
# COMPACT_ATOMS: atom_id res chain seq x y z
N MET A 1 16.45 -15.57 -2.47
CA MET A 1 15.76 -14.30 -2.14
C MET A 1 16.68 -13.46 -1.27
N ASN A 2 17.12 -12.29 -1.74
CA ASN A 2 17.95 -11.38 -0.95
C ASN A 2 17.10 -10.73 0.14
N ARG A 3 17.24 -11.20 1.39
CA ARG A 3 16.50 -10.70 2.57
C ARG A 3 16.77 -9.23 2.91
N ASN A 4 17.71 -8.59 2.22
CA ASN A 4 18.21 -7.24 2.53
C ASN A 4 17.87 -6.18 1.48
N LYS A 5 17.05 -6.50 0.46
CA LYS A 5 16.64 -5.46 -0.50
C LYS A 5 15.63 -4.52 0.16
N PRO A 6 15.83 -3.19 0.14
CA PRO A 6 14.84 -2.26 0.64
C PRO A 6 13.53 -2.43 -0.13
N LEU A 7 12.41 -2.29 0.59
CA LEU A 7 11.08 -2.35 -0.02
C LEU A 7 10.93 -1.19 -1.02
N SER A 8 10.24 -1.45 -2.13
CA SER A 8 9.80 -0.38 -3.01
C SER A 8 8.80 0.53 -2.28
N PRO A 9 8.64 1.80 -2.68
CA PRO A 9 7.65 2.70 -2.10
C PRO A 9 6.25 2.09 -2.03
N TYR A 10 5.80 1.44 -3.10
CA TYR A 10 4.54 0.69 -3.12
C TYR A 10 4.49 -0.40 -2.05
N ASN A 11 5.51 -1.27 -1.97
CA ASN A 11 5.50 -2.37 -1.01
C ASN A 11 5.59 -1.87 0.44
N SER A 12 6.31 -0.78 0.71
CA SER A 12 6.33 -0.10 2.00
C SER A 12 4.95 0.43 2.37
N PHE A 13 4.29 1.12 1.43
CA PHE A 13 2.94 1.65 1.62
C PHE A 13 1.91 0.54 1.89
N MET A 14 1.96 -0.54 1.12
CA MET A 14 1.10 -1.71 1.31
C MET A 14 1.32 -2.37 2.67
N LYS A 15 2.58 -2.57 3.07
CA LYS A 15 2.94 -3.18 4.36
C LYS A 15 2.43 -2.37 5.55
N PHE A 16 2.45 -1.04 5.44
CA PHE A 16 1.97 -0.14 6.50
C PHE A 16 0.44 -0.09 6.58
N ASN A 17 -0.25 0.09 5.46
CA ASN A 17 -1.69 0.37 5.44
C ASN A 17 -2.59 -0.88 5.52
N LEU A 18 -2.15 -2.02 4.96
CA LEU A 18 -2.98 -3.24 4.92
C LEU A 18 -3.38 -3.76 6.30
N PRO A 19 -2.51 -3.81 7.32
CA PRO A 19 -2.90 -4.18 8.67
C PRO A 19 -3.97 -3.24 9.26
N LEU A 20 -3.86 -1.94 9.02
CA LEU A 20 -4.81 -0.93 9.52
C LEU A 20 -6.21 -1.15 8.91
N ILE A 21 -6.29 -1.39 7.60
CA ILE A 21 -7.57 -1.67 6.94
C ILE A 21 -8.20 -2.95 7.49
N LYS A 22 -7.41 -4.01 7.72
CA LYS A 22 -7.91 -5.26 8.30
C LYS A 22 -8.34 -5.11 9.77
N GLN A 23 -7.60 -4.31 10.55
CA GLN A 23 -7.94 -4.05 11.95
C GLN A 23 -9.25 -3.28 12.08
N ASN A 24 -9.45 -2.26 11.23
CA ASN A 24 -10.68 -1.47 11.22
C ASN A 24 -11.87 -2.22 10.56
N ASN A 25 -11.59 -3.23 9.74
CA ASN A 25 -12.60 -4.03 9.05
C ASN A 25 -12.27 -5.53 9.19
N PRO A 26 -12.49 -6.12 10.38
CA PRO A 26 -12.06 -7.50 10.67
C PRO A 26 -12.73 -8.57 9.79
N ASN A 27 -13.90 -8.26 9.23
CA ASN A 27 -14.63 -9.16 8.32
C ASN A 27 -14.20 -9.02 6.84
N LEU A 28 -13.36 -8.04 6.52
CA LEU A 28 -12.95 -7.76 5.15
C LEU A 28 -11.96 -8.83 4.68
N LYS A 29 -12.25 -9.46 3.54
CA LYS A 29 -11.36 -10.49 3.00
C LYS A 29 -10.03 -9.85 2.60
N HIS A 30 -8.95 -10.62 2.67
CA HIS A 30 -7.61 -10.11 2.33
C HIS A 30 -7.56 -9.43 0.96
N ASN A 31 -8.19 -10.02 -0.06
CA ASN A 31 -8.23 -9.47 -1.42
C ASN A 31 -8.95 -8.12 -1.50
N GLU A 32 -10.01 -7.94 -0.71
CA GLU A 32 -10.77 -6.68 -0.66
C GLU A 32 -9.96 -5.62 0.09
N ALA A 33 -9.39 -5.96 1.25
CA ALA A 33 -8.49 -5.08 1.98
C ALA A 33 -7.28 -4.65 1.13
N PHE A 34 -6.71 -5.59 0.36
CA PHE A 34 -5.61 -5.29 -0.55
C PHE A 34 -6.04 -4.33 -1.67
N LYS A 35 -7.21 -4.54 -2.29
CA LYS A 35 -7.76 -3.63 -3.30
C LYS A 35 -7.96 -2.22 -2.75
N VAL A 36 -8.51 -2.09 -1.54
CA VAL A 36 -8.69 -0.80 -0.87
C VAL A 36 -7.36 -0.07 -0.74
N VAL A 37 -6.32 -0.72 -0.21
CA VAL A 37 -5.01 -0.08 -0.05
C VAL A 37 -4.35 0.23 -1.40
N ALA A 38 -4.51 -0.64 -2.40
CA ALA A 38 -3.99 -0.40 -3.74
C ALA A 38 -4.66 0.81 -4.42
N LEU A 39 -5.95 1.04 -4.15
CA LEU A 39 -6.65 2.26 -4.58
C LEU A 39 -6.12 3.49 -3.84
N MET A 40 -5.91 3.41 -2.53
CA MET A 40 -5.30 4.51 -1.75
C MET A 40 -3.89 4.87 -2.25
N TRP A 41 -3.11 3.90 -2.72
CA TRP A 41 -1.79 4.15 -3.29
C TRP A 41 -1.83 5.06 -4.53
N LYS A 42 -2.89 4.93 -5.35
CA LYS A 42 -3.04 5.74 -6.57
C LYS A 42 -2.94 7.23 -6.26
N ASP A 43 -3.57 7.66 -5.17
CA ASP A 43 -3.66 9.06 -4.76
C ASP A 43 -2.65 9.43 -3.65
N SER A 44 -1.78 8.49 -3.25
CA SER A 44 -0.81 8.71 -2.19
C SER A 44 0.26 9.73 -2.60
N PRO A 45 0.65 10.65 -1.71
CA PRO A 45 1.82 11.50 -1.97
C PRO A 45 3.09 10.67 -2.12
N ASP A 46 3.21 9.47 -1.53
CA ASP A 46 4.41 8.64 -1.67
C ASP A 46 4.56 8.00 -3.06
N ASN A 47 3.53 8.09 -3.91
CA ASN A 47 3.55 7.54 -5.26
C ASN A 47 4.34 8.45 -6.20
N PRO A 48 5.51 8.01 -6.72
CA PRO A 48 6.35 8.84 -7.58
C PRO A 48 5.62 9.37 -8.83
N LYS A 49 4.57 8.67 -9.28
CA LYS A 49 3.74 9.13 -10.41
C LYS A 49 2.99 10.43 -10.13
N ASN A 50 2.68 10.72 -8.87
CA ASN A 50 1.92 11.91 -8.47
C ASN A 50 2.79 13.17 -8.42
N PHE A 51 4.12 13.02 -8.48
CA PHE A 51 5.07 14.13 -8.56
C PHE A 51 5.52 14.48 -9.98
N SER A 52 5.03 13.77 -11.01
CA SER A 52 5.51 13.93 -12.39
C SER A 52 4.92 15.17 -13.12
N SER A 53 4.70 16.26 -12.41
CA SER A 53 4.19 17.54 -12.94
C SER A 53 5.08 18.70 -12.51
N LEU A 54 6.33 18.71 -12.98
CA LEU A 54 7.18 19.90 -13.14
C LEU A 54 8.07 19.70 -14.37
#